data_AF-A0AAE4SZR1-F1
#
_entry.id   AF-A0AAE4SZR1-F1
#
_cell.length_a   1.000
_cell.length_b   1.000
_cell.length_c   1.000
_cell.angle_alpha   90.00
_cell.angle_beta   90.00
_cell.angle_gamma   90.00
#
_symmetry.space_group_name_H-M   'P 1'
#
loop_
_entity.id
_entity.type
_entity.pdbx_description
1 polymer ?
#
loop_
_entity_poly.entity_id
_entity_poly.type
_entity_poly.pdbx_seq_one_letter_code
_entity_poly.pdbx_strand_id
1 'polypeptide(L)'
;MITLNVNSLENAEIFWKELGLEDEVALNETYDPNPETLAISVETIDEIHDKIIELGLPVSPITPAVDGRFMFSFIAPEDNTFIVIGEWVERPYTGEMRTEFFENVKGLISLAPERLSELTEGQFVLFGRVTCPWTRRFVKALPDYADKMIYYVDTENTDLNPELQAIRKAHEVETVPTFMKRSADGTFIKFDKKKESLSEFIK
;
A
#
# COMPACT_ATOMS: atom_id res chain seq x y z
N MET A 1 4.92 -15.14 -12.69
CA MET A 1 5.15 -16.55 -12.34
C MET A 1 6.45 -17.09 -12.94
N ILE A 2 7.44 -17.34 -12.09
CA ILE A 2 8.74 -17.97 -12.38
C ILE A 2 8.72 -19.37 -11.78
N THR A 3 9.36 -20.36 -12.40
CA THR A 3 9.52 -21.70 -11.82
C THR A 3 10.89 -21.82 -11.17
N LEU A 4 10.93 -22.23 -9.91
CA LEU A 4 12.14 -22.38 -9.11
C LEU A 4 12.32 -23.85 -8.70
N ASN A 5 13.52 -24.38 -8.91
CA ASN A 5 13.91 -25.66 -8.35
C ASN A 5 14.37 -25.45 -6.90
N VAL A 6 13.82 -26.24 -5.98
CA VAL A 6 14.14 -26.18 -4.55
C VAL A 6 14.55 -27.52 -4.00
N ASN A 7 15.35 -27.48 -2.93
CA ASN A 7 15.82 -28.67 -2.22
C ASN A 7 14.80 -29.20 -1.20
N SER A 8 13.81 -28.38 -0.81
CA SER A 8 12.72 -28.76 0.08
C SER A 8 11.47 -27.95 -0.25
N LEU A 9 10.43 -28.62 -0.74
CA LEU A 9 9.16 -27.94 -1.06
C LEU A 9 8.52 -27.29 0.17
N GLU A 10 8.45 -28.01 1.30
CA GLU A 10 7.79 -27.52 2.52
C GLU A 10 8.44 -26.21 3.03
N ASN A 11 9.77 -26.17 3.12
CA ASN A 11 10.46 -24.98 3.59
C ASN A 11 10.34 -23.82 2.58
N ALA A 12 10.39 -24.12 1.28
CA ALA A 12 10.24 -23.11 0.24
C ALA A 12 8.82 -22.52 0.21
N GLU A 13 7.78 -23.35 0.34
CA GLU A 13 6.39 -22.88 0.40
C GLU A 13 6.16 -21.92 1.57
N ILE A 14 6.69 -22.27 2.75
CA ILE A 14 6.61 -21.39 3.94
C ILE A 14 7.31 -20.06 3.66
N PHE A 15 8.53 -20.10 3.13
CA PHE A 15 9.33 -18.92 2.84
C PHE A 15 8.65 -17.96 1.83
N TRP A 16 8.20 -18.48 0.70
CA TRP A 16 7.59 -17.65 -0.35
C TRP A 16 6.25 -17.08 0.07
N LYS A 17 5.46 -17.84 0.83
CA LYS A 17 4.23 -17.36 1.46
C LYS A 17 4.49 -16.30 2.51
N GLU A 18 5.54 -16.45 3.31
CA GLU A 18 5.94 -15.43 4.28
C GLU A 18 6.23 -14.12 3.57
N LEU A 19 6.94 -14.14 2.43
CA LEU A 19 7.19 -12.96 1.61
C LEU A 19 5.94 -12.42 0.87
N GLY A 20 4.84 -13.17 0.78
CA GLY A 20 3.66 -12.80 -0.02
C GLY A 20 3.88 -12.94 -1.53
N LEU A 21 4.74 -13.89 -1.93
CA LEU A 21 5.17 -14.12 -3.31
C LEU A 21 4.76 -15.51 -3.82
N GLU A 22 3.84 -16.20 -3.12
CA GLU A 22 3.37 -17.54 -3.47
C GLU A 22 2.70 -17.61 -4.85
N ASP A 23 2.12 -16.51 -5.33
CA ASP A 23 1.51 -16.44 -6.66
C ASP A 23 2.53 -16.08 -7.77
N GLU A 24 3.71 -15.61 -7.39
CA GLU A 24 4.77 -15.22 -8.32
C GLU A 24 5.81 -16.31 -8.55
N VAL A 25 5.91 -17.28 -7.65
CA VAL A 25 6.91 -18.36 -7.68
C VAL A 25 6.23 -19.72 -7.65
N ALA A 26 6.38 -20.48 -8.74
CA ALA A 26 6.02 -21.89 -8.80
C ALA A 26 7.23 -22.75 -8.37
N LEU A 27 7.01 -23.73 -7.51
CA LEU A 27 8.08 -24.55 -6.92
C LEU A 27 8.11 -25.94 -7.53
N ASN A 28 9.32 -26.48 -7.72
CA ASN A 28 9.57 -27.84 -8.15
C ASN A 28 10.68 -28.47 -7.31
N GLU A 29 10.49 -29.69 -6.83
CA GLU A 29 11.52 -30.39 -6.05
C GLU A 29 12.48 -31.11 -6.97
N THR A 30 13.62 -30.48 -7.22
CA THR A 30 14.72 -31.12 -7.94
C THR A 30 16.02 -30.54 -7.41
N TYR A 31 17.01 -31.41 -7.20
CA TYR A 31 18.35 -30.98 -6.82
C TYR A 31 18.98 -30.21 -7.99
N ASP A 32 19.14 -28.90 -7.81
CA ASP A 32 19.86 -28.02 -8.73
C ASP A 32 21.04 -27.39 -8.01
N PRO A 33 22.29 -27.73 -8.40
CA PRO A 33 23.47 -27.19 -7.74
C PRO A 33 23.87 -25.78 -8.20
N ASN A 34 23.19 -25.20 -9.20
CA ASN A 34 23.59 -23.91 -9.78
C ASN A 34 22.67 -22.79 -9.33
N PRO A 35 23.17 -21.79 -8.58
CA PRO A 35 22.41 -20.59 -8.25
C PRO A 35 21.99 -19.82 -9.50
N GLU A 36 20.74 -19.36 -9.52
CA GLU A 36 20.16 -18.57 -10.59
C GLU A 36 20.04 -17.08 -10.19
N THR A 37 19.83 -16.23 -11.19
CA THR A 37 19.40 -14.84 -10.99
C THR A 37 18.04 -14.64 -11.66
N LEU A 38 17.04 -14.30 -10.85
CA LEU A 38 15.65 -14.22 -11.25
C LEU A 38 15.09 -12.84 -10.96
N ALA A 39 14.18 -12.34 -11.79
CA ALA A 39 13.58 -11.01 -11.62
C ALA A 39 12.06 -11.11 -11.50
N ILE A 40 11.51 -10.60 -10.40
CA ILE A 40 10.07 -10.60 -10.10
C ILE A 40 9.55 -9.17 -10.14
N SER A 41 8.47 -8.94 -10.89
CA SER A 41 7.75 -7.68 -10.87
C SER A 41 6.56 -7.76 -9.92
N VAL A 42 6.47 -6.80 -9.00
CA VAL A 42 5.41 -6.69 -7.98
C VAL A 42 4.80 -5.30 -8.00
N GLU A 43 3.65 -5.14 -7.36
CA GLU A 43 2.99 -3.82 -7.25
C GLU A 43 3.84 -2.86 -6.39
N THR A 44 4.15 -3.27 -5.17
CA THR A 44 4.94 -2.48 -4.20
C THR A 44 6.05 -3.34 -3.61
N ILE A 45 7.22 -2.75 -3.40
CA ILE A 45 8.38 -3.47 -2.86
C ILE A 45 8.48 -3.42 -1.33
N ASP A 46 7.75 -2.52 -0.68
CA ASP A 46 7.91 -2.16 0.73
C ASP A 46 7.77 -3.37 1.67
N GLU A 47 6.64 -4.09 1.62
CA GLU A 47 6.38 -5.25 2.49
C GLU A 47 7.38 -6.40 2.28
N ILE A 48 7.80 -6.64 1.04
CA ILE A 48 8.76 -7.70 0.72
C ILE A 48 10.14 -7.32 1.27
N HIS A 49 10.58 -6.09 1.02
CA HIS A 49 11.86 -5.59 1.49
C HIS A 49 11.99 -5.65 3.02
N ASP A 50 10.93 -5.25 3.75
CA ASP A 50 10.92 -5.29 5.21
C ASP A 50 11.04 -6.71 5.75
N LYS A 51 10.32 -7.68 5.16
CA LYS A 51 10.41 -9.09 5.54
C LYS A 51 11.78 -9.69 5.24
N ILE A 52 12.40 -9.33 4.11
CA ILE A 52 13.76 -9.76 3.77
C ILE A 52 14.76 -9.29 4.83
N ILE A 53 14.63 -8.04 5.31
CA ILE A 53 15.43 -7.51 6.41
C ILE A 53 15.15 -8.26 7.72
N GLU A 54 13.88 -8.50 8.05
CA GLU A 54 13.47 -9.22 9.26
C GLU A 54 14.05 -10.65 9.30
N LEU A 55 14.06 -11.34 8.15
CA LEU A 55 14.66 -12.66 7.98
C LEU A 55 16.19 -12.64 7.98
N GLY A 56 16.82 -11.46 8.02
CA GLY A 56 18.28 -11.30 8.07
C GLY A 56 19.00 -11.73 6.78
N LEU A 57 18.30 -11.72 5.64
CA LEU A 57 18.87 -12.14 4.36
C LEU A 57 19.79 -11.05 3.77
N PRO A 58 20.83 -11.44 3.01
CA PRO A 58 21.66 -10.48 2.28
C PRO A 58 20.80 -9.71 1.28
N VAL A 59 20.80 -8.38 1.38
CA VAL A 59 19.96 -7.50 0.56
C VAL A 59 20.76 -6.30 0.04
N SER A 60 20.52 -5.88 -1.20
CA SER A 60 21.09 -4.68 -1.78
C SER A 60 20.31 -3.44 -1.35
N PRO A 61 20.89 -2.23 -1.46
CA PRO A 61 20.12 -1.00 -1.40
C PRO A 61 19.01 -0.97 -2.46
N ILE A 62 17.92 -0.28 -2.15
CA ILE A 62 16.88 0.04 -3.13
C ILE A 62 17.41 1.10 -4.09
N THR A 63 17.25 0.88 -5.39
CA THR A 63 17.74 1.75 -6.46
C THR A 63 16.67 2.02 -7.52
N PRO A 64 16.68 3.18 -8.21
CA PRO A 64 15.74 3.44 -9.30
C PRO A 64 15.96 2.50 -10.50
N ALA A 65 14.85 2.04 -11.09
CA ALA A 65 14.83 1.34 -12.36
C ALA A 65 14.62 2.31 -13.54
N VAL A 66 14.90 1.84 -14.75
CA VAL A 66 14.82 2.66 -15.98
C VAL A 66 13.40 3.13 -16.32
N ASP A 67 12.38 2.46 -15.81
CA ASP A 67 10.96 2.71 -16.07
C ASP A 67 10.29 3.54 -14.97
N GLY A 68 11.06 4.11 -14.04
CA GLY A 68 10.56 4.91 -12.93
C GLY A 68 10.09 4.10 -11.72
N ARG A 69 10.13 2.76 -11.79
CA ARG A 69 10.00 1.88 -10.61
C ARG A 69 11.31 1.84 -9.83
N PHE A 70 11.34 1.03 -8.78
CA PHE A 70 12.52 0.77 -7.96
C PHE A 70 12.81 -0.71 -7.95
N MET A 71 14.07 -1.05 -7.71
CA MET A 71 14.51 -2.42 -7.55
C MET A 71 15.49 -2.58 -6.41
N PHE A 72 15.46 -3.76 -5.80
CA PHE A 72 16.50 -4.26 -4.91
C PHE A 72 16.71 -5.74 -5.21
N SER A 73 17.83 -6.29 -4.77
CA SER A 73 18.09 -7.73 -4.86
C SER A 73 18.33 -8.34 -3.49
N PHE A 74 17.96 -9.60 -3.31
CA PHE A 74 18.31 -10.39 -2.14
C PHE A 74 18.80 -11.79 -2.52
N ILE A 75 19.51 -12.44 -1.61
CA ILE A 75 19.94 -13.84 -1.76
C ILE A 75 19.03 -14.73 -0.93
N ALA A 76 18.33 -15.66 -1.57
CA ALA A 76 17.47 -16.64 -0.93
C ALA A 76 18.31 -17.73 -0.22
N PRO A 77 17.73 -18.54 0.69
CA PRO A 77 18.46 -19.60 1.40
C PRO A 77 19.17 -20.64 0.52
N GLU A 78 18.77 -20.77 -0.75
CA GLU A 78 19.36 -21.69 -1.74
C GLU A 78 20.35 -20.98 -2.67
N ASP A 79 20.93 -19.85 -2.25
CA ASP A 79 21.90 -19.02 -2.97
C ASP A 79 21.39 -18.34 -4.27
N ASN A 80 20.13 -18.60 -4.65
CA ASN A 80 19.46 -17.89 -5.74
C ASN A 80 19.37 -16.38 -5.46
N THR A 81 19.74 -15.57 -6.44
CA THR A 81 19.62 -14.11 -6.38
C THR A 81 18.30 -13.67 -6.99
N PHE A 82 17.48 -12.97 -6.22
CA PHE A 82 16.22 -12.39 -6.69
C PHE A 82 16.35 -10.89 -6.85
N ILE A 83 15.89 -10.35 -7.97
CA ILE A 83 15.74 -8.92 -8.22
C ILE A 83 14.24 -8.63 -8.16
N VAL A 84 13.82 -7.86 -7.15
CA VAL A 84 12.42 -7.45 -6.96
C VAL A 84 12.25 -6.06 -7.55
N ILE A 85 11.28 -5.88 -8.44
CA ILE A 85 11.02 -4.62 -9.14
C ILE A 85 9.57 -4.18 -8.91
N GLY A 86 9.36 -2.98 -8.38
CA GLY A 86 8.03 -2.47 -8.07
C GLY A 86 8.06 -1.01 -7.63
N GLU A 87 6.92 -0.49 -7.18
CA GLU A 87 6.89 0.86 -6.60
C GLU A 87 7.47 0.86 -5.18
N TRP A 88 8.29 1.87 -4.87
CA TRP A 88 8.75 2.14 -3.49
C TRP A 88 7.89 3.25 -2.89
N VAL A 89 6.89 2.86 -2.10
CA VAL A 89 5.87 3.77 -1.58
C VAL A 89 6.44 4.61 -0.44
N GLU A 90 7.20 3.97 0.46
CA GLU A 90 7.80 4.58 1.66
C GLU A 90 9.14 5.26 1.39
N ARG A 91 9.46 5.53 0.11
CA ARG A 91 10.65 6.28 -0.28
C ARG A 91 10.75 7.63 0.44
N PRO A 92 11.97 8.17 0.62
CA PRO A 92 12.20 9.42 1.32
C PRO A 92 11.27 10.55 0.84
N TYR A 93 10.64 11.23 1.81
CA TYR A 93 9.68 12.28 1.52
C TYR A 93 10.35 13.53 0.94
N THR A 94 9.83 14.01 -0.19
CA THR A 94 10.35 15.19 -0.88
C THR A 94 9.31 16.31 -1.01
N GLY A 95 9.78 17.53 -1.28
CA GLY A 95 8.91 18.66 -1.57
C GLY A 95 8.04 18.45 -2.82
N GLU A 96 8.52 17.70 -3.82
CA GLU A 96 7.74 17.35 -5.01
C GLU A 96 6.56 16.46 -4.66
N MET A 97 6.76 15.44 -3.82
CA MET A 97 5.68 14.56 -3.35
C MET A 97 4.65 15.33 -2.51
N ARG A 98 5.08 16.36 -1.78
CA ARG A 98 4.18 17.28 -1.08
C ARG A 98 3.30 18.04 -2.07
N THR A 99 3.90 18.61 -3.12
CA THR A 99 3.18 19.36 -4.15
C THR A 99 2.19 18.47 -4.90
N GLU A 100 2.63 17.27 -5.32
CA GLU A 100 1.80 16.26 -5.97
C GLU A 100 0.59 15.89 -5.10
N PHE A 101 0.79 15.68 -3.80
CA PHE A 101 -0.32 15.41 -2.88
C PHE A 101 -1.38 16.51 -2.90
N PHE A 102 -0.99 17.78 -2.72
CA PHE A 102 -1.94 18.89 -2.68
C PHE A 102 -2.63 19.13 -4.02
N GLU A 103 -1.96 18.86 -5.14
CA GLU A 103 -2.57 18.89 -6.46
C GLU A 103 -3.65 17.80 -6.61
N ASN A 104 -3.38 16.59 -6.13
CA ASN A 104 -4.32 15.47 -6.19
C ASN A 104 -5.53 15.66 -5.27
N VAL A 105 -5.36 16.33 -4.13
CA VAL A 105 -6.47 16.59 -3.20
C VAL A 105 -7.19 17.93 -3.42
N LYS A 106 -6.78 18.73 -4.41
CA LYS A 106 -7.33 20.09 -4.62
C LYS A 106 -8.85 20.13 -4.83
N GLY A 107 -9.42 19.06 -5.40
CA GLY A 107 -10.86 18.92 -5.66
C GLY A 107 -11.67 18.43 -4.47
N LEU A 108 -11.01 18.01 -3.38
CA LEU A 108 -11.66 17.46 -2.20
C LEU A 108 -12.12 18.60 -1.28
N ILE A 109 -13.21 18.35 -0.56
CA ILE A 109 -13.78 19.32 0.38
C ILE A 109 -13.18 19.08 1.77
N SER A 110 -12.40 20.03 2.27
CA SER A 110 -11.89 19.95 3.64
C SER A 110 -13.05 19.87 4.64
N LEU A 111 -12.99 18.87 5.53
CA LEU A 111 -14.00 18.61 6.53
C LEU A 111 -13.36 18.60 7.91
N ALA A 112 -13.90 19.42 8.80
CA ALA A 112 -13.54 19.35 10.20
C ALA A 112 -14.11 18.05 10.80
N PRO A 113 -13.37 17.30 11.64
CA PRO A 113 -13.79 16.00 12.13
C PRO A 113 -15.22 15.99 12.69
N GLU A 114 -15.59 17.00 13.49
CA GLU A 114 -16.88 17.16 14.16
C GLU A 114 -18.08 17.25 13.20
N ARG A 115 -17.82 17.58 11.93
CA ARG A 115 -18.82 17.71 10.87
C ARG A 115 -19.06 16.40 10.11
N LEU A 116 -18.42 15.30 10.50
CA LEU A 116 -18.58 14.00 9.86
C LEU A 116 -20.04 13.51 9.85
N SER A 117 -20.82 13.88 10.86
CA SER A 117 -22.25 13.54 10.96
C SER A 117 -23.14 14.28 9.95
N GLU A 118 -22.63 15.38 9.36
CA GLU A 118 -23.34 16.16 8.34
C GLU A 118 -23.36 15.46 6.98
N LEU A 119 -22.56 14.40 6.80
CA LEU A 119 -22.50 13.67 5.54
C LEU A 119 -23.80 12.92 5.26
N THR A 120 -24.29 13.07 4.04
CA THR A 120 -25.48 12.42 3.51
C THR A 120 -25.13 11.20 2.67
N GLU A 121 -26.11 10.35 2.40
CA GLU A 121 -25.96 9.13 1.62
C GLU A 121 -25.20 9.37 0.30
N GLY A 122 -24.25 8.48 0.00
CA GLY A 122 -23.46 8.52 -1.23
C GLY A 122 -22.29 9.49 -1.20
N GLN A 123 -22.11 10.29 -0.14
CA GLN A 123 -20.92 11.11 0.05
C GLN A 123 -19.75 10.28 0.58
N PHE A 124 -18.54 10.68 0.20
CA PHE A 124 -17.31 9.98 0.57
C PHE A 124 -16.44 10.80 1.49
N VAL A 125 -15.65 10.15 2.34
CA VAL A 125 -14.66 10.81 3.19
C VAL A 125 -13.35 10.05 3.18
N LEU A 126 -12.26 10.79 2.99
CA LEU A 126 -10.88 10.32 3.13
C LEU A 126 -10.30 10.85 4.44
N PHE A 127 -9.89 9.93 5.31
CA PHE A 127 -8.99 10.20 6.43
C PHE A 127 -7.57 9.94 5.95
N GLY A 128 -6.73 10.97 5.96
CA GLY A 128 -5.38 10.89 5.43
C GLY A 128 -4.49 12.00 5.97
N ARG A 129 -3.20 11.94 5.64
CA ARG A 129 -2.26 13.03 5.93
C ARG A 129 -1.16 13.06 4.89
N VAL A 130 -0.64 14.25 4.60
CA VAL A 130 0.39 14.45 3.57
C VAL A 130 1.70 13.72 3.88
N THR A 131 2.01 13.53 5.16
CA THR A 131 3.21 12.83 5.61
C THR A 131 3.13 11.31 5.43
N CYS A 132 1.93 10.74 5.30
CA CYS A 132 1.74 9.30 5.10
C CYS A 132 2.02 8.90 3.64
N PRO A 133 3.01 8.03 3.36
CA PRO A 133 3.31 7.59 2.00
C PRO A 133 2.13 6.87 1.33
N TRP A 134 1.42 6.03 2.08
CA TRP A 134 0.24 5.31 1.58
C TRP A 134 -0.93 6.25 1.26
N THR A 135 -1.11 7.32 2.03
CA THR A 135 -2.12 8.35 1.67
C THR A 135 -1.69 9.07 0.40
N ARG A 136 -0.41 9.44 0.25
CA ARG A 136 0.09 10.06 -0.99
C ARG A 136 -0.11 9.16 -2.21
N ARG A 137 0.11 7.85 -2.08
CA ARG A 137 -0.18 6.87 -3.12
C ARG A 137 -1.67 6.84 -3.47
N PHE A 138 -2.54 6.72 -2.47
CA PHE A 138 -3.98 6.59 -2.67
C PHE A 138 -4.60 7.79 -3.37
N VAL A 139 -4.21 9.02 -2.98
CA VAL A 139 -4.84 10.23 -3.56
C VAL A 139 -4.56 10.42 -5.04
N LYS A 140 -3.53 9.76 -5.61
CA LYS A 140 -3.23 9.84 -7.05
C LYS A 140 -4.38 9.36 -7.94
N ALA A 141 -5.24 8.48 -7.43
CA ALA A 141 -6.40 7.97 -8.17
C ALA A 141 -7.63 8.88 -8.06
N LEU A 142 -7.68 9.81 -7.10
CA LEU A 142 -8.87 10.63 -6.84
C LEU A 142 -9.21 11.67 -7.92
N PRO A 143 -8.24 12.23 -8.67
CA PRO A 143 -8.55 13.09 -9.82
C PRO A 143 -9.47 12.44 -10.87
N ASP A 144 -9.44 11.11 -11.01
CA ASP A 144 -10.31 10.37 -11.93
C ASP A 144 -11.79 10.36 -11.50
N TYR A 145 -12.08 10.80 -10.27
CA TYR A 145 -13.41 10.84 -9.66
C TYR A 145 -13.81 12.27 -9.25
N ALA A 146 -13.34 13.27 -10.00
CA ALA A 146 -13.57 14.69 -9.70
C ALA A 146 -15.05 15.11 -9.71
N ASP A 147 -15.94 14.32 -10.30
CA ASP A 147 -17.40 14.52 -10.28
C ASP A 147 -18.07 14.09 -8.95
N LYS A 148 -17.34 13.38 -8.08
CA LYS A 148 -17.84 12.86 -6.81
C LYS A 148 -17.59 13.84 -5.66
N MET A 149 -18.54 13.89 -4.73
CA MET A 149 -18.37 14.66 -3.49
C MET A 149 -17.50 13.87 -2.49
N ILE A 150 -16.21 14.16 -2.51
CA ILE A 150 -15.21 13.56 -1.63
C ILE A 150 -14.74 14.59 -0.60
N TYR A 151 -14.97 14.30 0.67
CA TYR A 151 -14.49 15.08 1.80
C TYR A 151 -13.11 14.58 2.26
N TYR A 152 -12.30 15.48 2.81
CA TYR A 152 -10.98 15.18 3.33
C TYR A 152 -10.86 15.61 4.79
N VAL A 153 -10.48 14.68 5.66
CA VAL A 153 -10.14 14.93 7.07
C VAL A 153 -8.64 14.75 7.23
N ASP A 154 -7.95 15.84 7.54
CA ASP A 154 -6.51 15.82 7.81
C ASP A 154 -6.23 15.19 9.18
N THR A 155 -5.42 14.14 9.18
CA THR A 155 -5.10 13.34 10.35
C THR A 155 -3.73 13.64 10.96
N GLU A 156 -2.98 14.61 10.41
CA GLU A 156 -1.61 14.95 10.84
C GLU A 156 -1.48 15.14 12.36
N ASN A 157 -2.43 15.88 12.96
CA ASN A 157 -2.39 16.24 14.39
C ASN A 157 -3.24 15.33 15.29
N THR A 158 -3.42 14.05 14.92
CA THR A 158 -4.23 13.11 15.72
C THR A 158 -3.78 13.06 17.17
N ASP A 159 -2.48 13.04 17.46
CA ASP A 159 -1.99 12.92 18.85
C ASP A 159 -2.25 14.17 19.70
N LEU A 160 -2.47 15.32 19.06
CA LEU A 160 -2.66 16.61 19.72
C LEU A 160 -4.13 17.07 19.74
N ASN A 161 -5.01 16.42 18.98
CA ASN A 161 -6.41 16.79 18.84
C ASN A 161 -7.33 15.68 19.41
N PRO A 162 -7.88 15.87 20.63
CA PRO A 162 -8.76 14.89 21.27
C PRO A 162 -10.04 14.58 20.48
N GLU A 163 -10.58 15.55 19.73
CA GLU A 163 -11.78 15.35 18.91
C GLU A 163 -11.48 14.44 17.72
N LEU A 164 -10.34 14.66 17.06
CA LEU A 164 -9.86 13.80 15.99
C LEU A 164 -9.59 12.37 16.50
N GLN A 165 -9.03 12.20 17.70
CA GLN A 165 -8.88 10.89 18.34
C GLN A 165 -10.23 10.22 18.59
N ALA A 166 -11.20 10.96 19.15
CA ALA A 166 -12.53 10.46 19.46
C ALA A 166 -13.25 9.99 18.19
N ILE A 167 -13.17 10.75 17.11
CA ILE A 167 -13.81 10.41 15.83
C ILE A 167 -13.12 9.24 15.16
N ARG A 168 -11.79 9.21 15.14
CA ARG A 168 -11.07 8.04 14.63
C ARG A 168 -11.44 6.78 15.39
N LYS A 169 -11.56 6.85 16.72
CA LYS A 169 -12.01 5.72 17.53
C LYS A 169 -13.47 5.33 17.24
N ALA A 170 -14.39 6.30 17.19
CA ALA A 170 -15.81 6.07 16.96
C ALA A 170 -16.11 5.45 15.59
N HIS A 171 -15.28 5.74 14.59
CA HIS A 171 -15.40 5.22 13.24
C HIS A 171 -14.34 4.15 12.91
N GLU A 172 -13.62 3.66 13.93
CA GLU A 172 -12.61 2.60 13.80
C GLU A 172 -11.55 2.89 12.71
N VAL A 173 -11.12 4.15 12.60
CA VAL A 173 -10.07 4.63 11.70
C VAL A 173 -8.69 4.40 12.35
N GLU A 174 -8.26 3.15 12.33
CA GLU A 174 -7.00 2.70 12.93
C GLU A 174 -5.79 3.18 12.12
N THR A 175 -5.83 3.00 10.80
CA THR A 175 -4.73 3.36 9.88
C THR A 175 -5.19 4.39 8.85
N VAL A 176 -4.23 5.03 8.19
CA VAL A 176 -4.50 5.96 7.08
C VAL A 176 -3.68 5.54 5.85
N PRO A 177 -4.22 5.64 4.63
CA PRO A 177 -5.51 6.24 4.30
C PRO A 177 -6.70 5.33 4.69
N THR A 178 -7.76 5.93 5.22
CA THR A 178 -9.07 5.26 5.37
C THR A 178 -10.09 6.01 4.52
N PHE A 179 -10.69 5.32 3.56
CA PHE A 179 -11.70 5.88 2.67
C PHE A 179 -13.05 5.25 2.98
N MET A 180 -14.09 6.06 3.12
CA MET A 180 -15.42 5.61 3.52
C MET A 180 -16.52 6.25 2.70
N LYS A 181 -17.64 5.54 2.56
CA LYS A 181 -18.88 6.00 1.94
C LYS A 181 -19.99 6.04 2.98
N ARG A 182 -20.79 7.09 2.97
CA ARG A 182 -21.98 7.22 3.82
C ARG A 182 -23.14 6.40 3.23
N SER A 183 -23.69 5.49 4.02
CA SER A 183 -24.83 4.64 3.67
C SER A 183 -26.18 5.32 3.91
N ALA A 184 -27.24 4.77 3.30
CA ALA A 184 -28.63 5.21 3.49
C ALA A 184 -29.11 5.16 4.95
N ASP A 185 -28.61 4.20 5.72
CA ASP A 185 -28.93 4.01 7.14
C ASP A 185 -28.12 4.95 8.07
N GLY A 186 -27.27 5.81 7.50
CA GLY A 186 -26.40 6.70 8.26
C GLY A 186 -25.18 6.02 8.88
N THR A 187 -24.83 4.81 8.45
CA THR A 187 -23.53 4.19 8.78
C THR A 187 -22.46 4.57 7.75
N PHE A 188 -21.20 4.21 8.04
CA PHE A 188 -20.09 4.34 7.10
C PHE A 188 -19.61 2.96 6.68
N ILE A 189 -19.51 2.75 5.36
CA ILE A 189 -18.86 1.58 4.78
C ILE A 189 -17.42 1.96 4.45
N LYS A 190 -16.46 1.15 4.87
CA LYS A 190 -15.03 1.36 4.57
C LYS A 190 -14.67 0.67 3.26
N PHE A 191 -13.88 1.37 2.45
CA PHE A 191 -13.24 0.78 1.29
C PHE A 191 -12.20 -0.27 1.73
N ASP A 192 -12.24 -1.44 1.09
CA ASP A 192 -11.30 -2.53 1.32
C ASP A 192 -10.78 -3.03 -0.03
N LYS A 193 -9.51 -2.70 -0.32
CA LYS A 193 -8.85 -3.06 -1.59
C LYS A 193 -8.78 -4.57 -1.85
N LYS A 194 -8.95 -5.41 -0.83
CA LYS A 194 -8.98 -6.88 -0.98
C LYS A 194 -10.35 -7.40 -1.41
N LYS A 195 -11.41 -6.60 -1.25
CA LYS A 195 -12.80 -6.99 -1.55
C LYS A 195 -13.31 -6.45 -2.87
N GLU A 196 -12.94 -5.22 -3.21
CA GLU A 196 -13.43 -4.54 -4.41
C GLU A 196 -12.43 -3.50 -4.93
N SER A 197 -12.56 -3.14 -6.20
CA SER A 197 -11.79 -2.03 -6.76
C SER A 197 -12.33 -0.68 -6.29
N LEU A 198 -11.47 0.36 -6.27
CA LEU A 198 -11.90 1.72 -5.93
C LEU A 198 -13.03 2.21 -6.86
N SER A 199 -12.96 1.83 -8.13
CA SER A 199 -13.98 2.18 -9.13
C SER A 199 -15.34 1.55 -8.84
N GLU A 200 -15.38 0.35 -8.26
CA GLU A 200 -16.63 -0.31 -7.87
C GLU A 200 -17.20 0.31 -6.60
N PHE A 201 -16.34 0.64 -5.64
CA PHE A 201 -16.74 1.27 -4.39
C PHE A 201 -17.36 2.67 -4.59
N ILE A 202 -16.82 3.44 -5.54
CA ILE A 202 -17.26 4.81 -5.84
C ILE A 202 -18.52 4.87 -6.72
N LYS A 203 -18.90 3.77 -7.39
CA LYS A 203 -20.16 3.71 -8.16
C LYS A 203 -21.37 4.01 -7.29
#